data_AF-A0A6G7BP00-F1
#
_entry.id   AF-A0A6G7BP00-F1
#
_cell.length_a   1.000
_cell.length_b   1.000
_cell.length_c   1.000
_cell.angle_alpha   90.00
_cell.angle_beta   90.00
_cell.angle_gamma   90.00
#
_symmetry.space_group_name_H-M   'P 1'
#
loop_
_entity.id
_entity.type
_entity.pdbx_description
1 polymer ?
#
loop_
_entity_poly.entity_id
_entity_poly.type
_entity_poly.pdbx_seq_one_letter_code
_entity_poly.pdbx_strand_id
1 'polypeptide(L)'
;MMNMKTVMTVTMALVTGSLFAQQETTIDTVPKKQDTLNNVMSTVSDISGEVNPDTIPTTDGFYQANSMEDAVPFVYPEVNKKNIRFYKRVWRDIDLKDEKNYILAIPGNSLIEVVMKAIEKGKLSLYSPDDDSFKGRLSAQEGMARFADSVLVPIFDGEGNQIDSKMALNEFDPSRVTKFRVKEDIFFDKQRSRLETRIIGVAPLMNITTSAELAESVGATPAFWLYFPQLRYSLVQVDISDPDKGLYDMTMDDFFVQNKFASTIVRESSPGMLQNVKESENGGQLLDGRKVEEKLDAYKKKLWSNPKGVRAEELEGSQSNRTESKEKQSQLEQQEEGKSENSENTKETEEKL
;
A
#
# COMPACT_ATOMS: atom_id res chain seq x y z
N MET A 1 21.19 -2.74 75.12
CA MET A 1 22.08 -3.90 75.37
C MET A 1 21.98 -4.84 74.18
N MET A 2 22.99 -5.42 73.54
CA MET A 2 24.44 -5.22 73.39
C MET A 2 24.91 -6.44 72.57
N ASN A 3 25.51 -6.20 71.39
CA ASN A 3 26.57 -6.96 70.66
C ASN A 3 26.37 -8.48 70.37
N MET A 4 26.94 -9.13 69.34
CA MET A 4 28.24 -8.90 68.69
C MET A 4 28.37 -9.67 67.35
N LYS A 5 29.28 -9.16 66.50
CA LYS A 5 29.76 -9.63 65.18
C LYS A 5 30.54 -10.96 65.24
N THR A 6 30.67 -11.68 64.12
CA THR A 6 31.98 -12.20 63.64
C THR A 6 31.99 -12.40 62.12
N VAL A 7 33.00 -11.82 61.48
CA VAL A 7 33.42 -11.94 60.07
C VAL A 7 34.62 -12.88 60.06
N MET A 8 34.79 -13.75 59.06
CA MET A 8 36.13 -14.25 58.71
C MET A 8 36.25 -14.61 57.23
N THR A 9 37.09 -13.84 56.55
CA THR A 9 37.63 -14.04 55.20
C THR A 9 38.97 -14.76 55.34
N VAL A 10 39.26 -15.79 54.52
CA VAL A 10 40.64 -16.28 54.32
C VAL A 10 40.87 -16.51 52.83
N THR A 11 41.76 -15.70 52.29
CA THR A 11 42.39 -15.77 50.97
C THR A 11 43.70 -16.54 51.12
N MET A 12 44.00 -17.50 50.25
CA MET A 12 45.39 -17.93 50.04
C MET A 12 45.59 -18.47 48.63
N ALA A 13 46.35 -17.71 47.83
CA ALA A 13 46.89 -18.12 46.54
C ALA A 13 48.23 -18.84 46.76
N LEU A 14 48.52 -19.87 45.95
CA LEU A 14 49.89 -20.29 45.67
C LEU A 14 49.97 -20.99 44.30
N VAL A 15 50.92 -20.50 43.52
CA VAL A 15 51.32 -20.82 42.15
C VAL A 15 52.28 -22.00 42.15
N THR A 16 52.14 -22.95 41.24
CA THR A 16 53.27 -23.72 40.63
C THR A 16 52.82 -24.37 39.32
N GLY A 17 53.55 -24.13 38.23
CA GLY A 17 53.39 -24.81 36.93
C GLY A 17 54.45 -25.89 36.67
N SER A 18 54.22 -26.70 35.62
CA SER A 18 55.12 -27.45 34.70
C SER A 18 54.31 -28.64 34.13
N LEU A 19 53.90 -28.73 32.86
CA LEU A 19 54.59 -29.04 31.59
C LEU A 19 55.06 -30.51 31.37
N PHE A 20 54.64 -31.06 30.21
CA PHE A 20 54.99 -32.32 29.50
C PHE A 20 54.36 -33.63 30.03
N ALA A 21 53.85 -34.57 29.22
CA ALA A 21 54.29 -35.02 27.89
C ALA A 21 53.17 -35.63 27.00
N GLN A 22 53.54 -35.80 25.73
CA GLN A 22 52.80 -36.23 24.54
C GLN A 22 52.25 -37.67 24.59
N GLN A 23 51.17 -37.93 23.84
CA GLN A 23 51.14 -39.08 22.94
C GLN A 23 50.34 -38.76 21.66
N GLU A 24 51.02 -38.92 20.53
CA GLU A 24 50.61 -38.66 19.16
C GLU A 24 49.75 -39.80 18.60
N THR A 25 48.74 -39.46 17.81
CA THR A 25 48.36 -40.25 16.63
C THR A 25 48.03 -39.28 15.48
N THR A 26 49.03 -39.02 14.64
CA THR A 26 48.89 -38.63 13.23
C THR A 26 48.34 -39.84 12.44
N ILE A 27 47.49 -39.72 11.42
CA ILE A 27 47.83 -39.29 10.04
C ILE A 27 46.54 -39.10 9.20
N ASP A 28 46.56 -38.02 8.40
CA ASP A 28 45.94 -37.67 7.09
C ASP A 28 44.42 -37.85 6.82
N THR A 29 43.72 -36.89 6.20
CA THR A 29 44.09 -36.25 4.91
C THR A 29 43.30 -34.95 4.61
N VAL A 30 43.96 -33.98 3.95
CA VAL A 30 43.50 -32.79 3.15
C VAL A 30 43.21 -31.43 3.86
N PRO A 31 43.89 -30.32 3.47
CA PRO A 31 43.67 -28.97 4.00
C PRO A 31 42.86 -28.00 3.09
N LYS A 32 42.24 -27.02 3.78
CA LYS A 32 41.87 -25.62 3.44
C LYS A 32 41.00 -25.26 2.23
N LYS A 33 39.92 -24.52 2.52
CA LYS A 33 39.72 -23.15 2.01
C LYS A 33 38.83 -22.30 2.93
N GLN A 34 39.45 -21.47 3.77
CA GLN A 34 38.91 -20.14 4.08
C GLN A 34 39.46 -19.22 2.99
N ASP A 35 38.62 -18.41 2.36
CA ASP A 35 39.04 -17.12 1.82
C ASP A 35 37.85 -16.17 1.75
N THR A 36 37.96 -15.15 2.59
CA THR A 36 37.28 -13.87 2.58
C THR A 36 37.58 -13.05 1.33
N LEU A 37 36.61 -12.24 0.89
CA LEU A 37 36.75 -11.05 0.03
C LEU A 37 37.26 -11.28 -1.40
N ASN A 38 36.44 -10.98 -2.40
CA ASN A 38 36.93 -10.53 -3.70
C ASN A 38 36.00 -9.45 -4.28
N ASN A 39 36.43 -8.21 -4.11
CA ASN A 39 36.03 -7.07 -4.92
C ASN A 39 37.32 -6.47 -5.49
N VAL A 40 37.74 -6.85 -6.71
CA VAL A 40 38.64 -6.01 -7.52
C VAL A 40 38.41 -6.31 -9.01
N MET A 41 37.71 -5.38 -9.66
CA MET A 41 38.08 -4.77 -10.93
C MET A 41 39.19 -5.52 -11.71
N SER A 42 38.81 -6.42 -12.62
CA SER A 42 39.74 -6.90 -13.63
C SER A 42 39.81 -5.87 -14.75
N THR A 43 41.00 -5.32 -14.86
CA THR A 43 41.52 -4.38 -15.84
C THR A 43 41.17 -4.77 -17.27
N VAL A 44 40.66 -3.80 -18.02
CA VAL A 44 40.63 -3.80 -19.48
C VAL A 44 42.05 -4.09 -19.99
N SER A 45 42.18 -5.13 -20.81
CA SER A 45 43.34 -5.35 -21.69
C SER A 45 42.79 -5.60 -23.09
N ASP A 46 43.33 -4.83 -24.02
CA ASP A 46 42.89 -4.64 -25.39
C ASP A 46 43.17 -5.86 -26.31
N ILE A 47 42.13 -6.24 -27.07
CA ILE A 47 42.09 -6.74 -28.47
C ILE A 47 43.20 -7.69 -29.03
N SER A 48 42.89 -8.99 -29.06
CA SER A 48 43.01 -9.84 -30.28
C SER A 48 42.09 -11.07 -30.12
N GLY A 49 41.14 -11.24 -31.04
CA GLY A 49 40.02 -12.16 -30.89
C GLY A 49 40.35 -13.63 -31.06
N GLU A 50 40.44 -14.34 -29.92
CA GLU A 50 39.98 -15.72 -29.79
C GLU A 50 39.18 -15.81 -28.49
N VAL A 51 37.86 -15.91 -28.60
CA VAL A 51 36.99 -16.20 -27.44
C VAL A 51 37.20 -17.67 -27.12
N ASN A 52 37.89 -17.99 -26.03
CA ASN A 52 37.98 -19.38 -25.58
C ASN A 52 36.56 -19.86 -25.21
N PRO A 53 35.97 -20.81 -25.95
CA PRO A 53 34.59 -21.24 -25.71
C PRO A 53 34.41 -21.90 -24.34
N ASP A 54 35.50 -22.35 -23.71
CA ASP A 54 35.51 -22.98 -22.38
C ASP A 54 35.32 -21.98 -21.23
N THR A 55 35.48 -20.67 -21.49
CA THR A 55 35.16 -19.61 -20.53
C THR A 55 33.71 -19.13 -20.60
N ILE A 56 32.91 -19.67 -21.52
CA ILE A 56 31.48 -19.39 -21.58
C ILE A 56 30.82 -20.21 -20.45
N PRO A 57 30.15 -19.57 -19.46
CA PRO A 57 29.46 -20.32 -18.42
C PRO A 57 28.38 -21.20 -19.07
N THR A 58 28.49 -22.51 -18.88
CA THR A 58 27.51 -23.46 -19.40
C THR A 58 26.25 -23.36 -18.54
N THR A 59 25.22 -22.71 -19.08
CA THR A 59 23.88 -22.71 -18.49
C THR A 59 23.08 -23.86 -19.11
N ASP A 60 22.53 -24.75 -18.29
CA ASP A 60 21.58 -25.75 -18.77
C ASP A 60 20.26 -25.05 -19.15
N GLY A 61 19.79 -25.32 -20.37
CA GLY A 61 18.57 -24.74 -20.94
C GLY A 61 18.71 -23.31 -21.49
N PHE A 62 17.84 -22.97 -22.45
CA PHE A 62 17.63 -21.60 -22.94
C PHE A 62 16.86 -20.74 -21.93
N TYR A 63 16.09 -21.37 -21.04
CA TYR A 63 15.29 -20.74 -20.00
C TYR A 63 15.54 -21.42 -18.66
N GLN A 64 15.92 -20.65 -17.64
CA GLN A 64 16.03 -21.11 -16.26
C GLN A 64 14.91 -20.43 -15.47
N ALA A 65 14.12 -21.22 -14.73
CA ALA A 65 13.14 -20.64 -13.82
C ALA A 65 13.90 -19.84 -12.76
N ASN A 66 13.58 -18.54 -12.64
CA ASN A 66 14.17 -17.69 -11.62
C ASN A 66 13.77 -18.22 -10.23
N SER A 67 14.74 -18.52 -9.37
CA SER A 67 14.43 -18.78 -7.96
C SER A 67 13.99 -17.46 -7.31
N MET A 68 12.72 -17.39 -6.91
CA MET A 68 12.14 -16.18 -6.31
C MET A 68 12.40 -16.08 -4.79
N GLU A 69 13.13 -17.02 -4.20
CA GLU A 69 13.39 -17.09 -2.76
C GLU A 69 14.14 -15.86 -2.23
N ASP A 70 15.11 -15.37 -3.01
CA ASP A 70 15.93 -14.19 -2.70
C ASP A 70 15.41 -12.91 -3.38
N ALA A 71 14.20 -12.95 -3.95
CA ALA A 71 13.63 -11.79 -4.62
C ALA A 71 13.35 -10.65 -3.62
N VAL A 72 13.63 -9.42 -4.05
CA VAL A 72 13.43 -8.19 -3.28
C VAL A 72 12.47 -7.29 -4.05
N PRO A 73 11.46 -6.70 -3.38
CA PRO A 73 10.49 -5.85 -4.06
C PRO A 73 11.15 -4.55 -4.56
N PHE A 74 10.72 -4.10 -5.73
CA PHE A 74 11.19 -2.82 -6.29
C PHE A 74 10.82 -1.65 -5.38
N VAL A 75 11.78 -0.76 -5.11
CA VAL A 75 11.57 0.42 -4.28
C VAL A 75 10.72 1.45 -5.03
N TYR A 76 9.72 2.01 -4.35
CA TYR A 76 8.92 3.08 -4.93
C TYR A 76 9.77 4.34 -5.18
N PRO A 77 9.51 5.08 -6.26
CA PRO A 77 10.21 6.33 -6.50
C PRO A 77 9.92 7.33 -5.38
N GLU A 78 10.95 8.06 -4.96
CA GLU A 78 10.81 9.10 -3.96
C GLU A 78 9.91 10.23 -4.51
N VAL A 79 8.98 10.70 -3.70
CA VAL A 79 8.04 11.78 -4.04
C VAL A 79 8.20 12.91 -3.05
N ASN A 80 8.46 14.11 -3.55
CA ASN A 80 8.45 15.29 -2.72
C ASN A 80 7.00 15.69 -2.41
N LYS A 81 6.62 15.64 -1.13
CA LYS A 81 5.27 15.96 -0.66
C LYS A 81 4.80 17.35 -1.08
N LYS A 82 5.71 18.31 -1.26
CA LYS A 82 5.39 19.68 -1.71
C LYS A 82 4.90 19.75 -3.16
N ASN A 83 5.23 18.74 -3.98
CA ASN A 83 4.84 18.67 -5.39
C ASN A 83 3.50 17.95 -5.60
N ILE A 84 2.88 17.46 -4.54
CA ILE A 84 1.58 16.80 -4.60
C ILE A 84 0.49 17.86 -4.76
N ARG A 85 -0.21 17.86 -5.90
CA ARG A 85 -1.34 18.78 -6.16
C ARG A 85 -2.70 18.20 -5.80
N PHE A 86 -2.82 16.89 -5.89
CA PHE A 86 -4.04 16.16 -5.57
C PHE A 86 -3.67 15.00 -4.67
N TYR A 87 -4.50 14.75 -3.68
CA TYR A 87 -4.35 13.65 -2.75
C TYR A 87 -5.73 13.17 -2.31
N LYS A 88 -5.93 11.85 -2.35
CA LYS A 88 -7.16 11.19 -1.93
C LYS A 88 -6.81 9.82 -1.39
N ARG A 89 -7.30 9.51 -0.20
CA ARG A 89 -7.20 8.17 0.39
C ARG A 89 -8.50 7.40 0.21
N VAL A 90 -8.41 6.15 -0.22
CA VAL A 90 -9.56 5.26 -0.43
C VAL A 90 -9.34 3.92 0.25
N TRP A 91 -10.43 3.27 0.64
CA TRP A 91 -10.43 1.89 1.08
C TRP A 91 -11.30 1.09 0.12
N ARG A 92 -10.74 -0.02 -0.35
CA ARG A 92 -11.32 -0.89 -1.35
C ARG A 92 -11.44 -2.29 -0.80
N ASP A 93 -12.57 -2.95 -1.05
CA ASP A 93 -12.73 -4.38 -0.76
C ASP A 93 -12.44 -5.17 -2.05
N ILE A 94 -11.51 -6.12 -1.96
CA ILE A 94 -11.19 -7.14 -2.95
C ILE A 94 -11.95 -8.40 -2.55
N ASP A 95 -12.86 -8.87 -3.40
CA ASP A 95 -13.56 -10.13 -3.21
C ASP A 95 -12.80 -11.25 -3.90
N LEU A 96 -12.44 -12.30 -3.17
CA LEU A 96 -11.72 -13.45 -3.72
C LEU A 96 -12.60 -14.35 -4.59
N LYS A 97 -13.93 -14.19 -4.51
CA LYS A 97 -14.88 -14.90 -5.37
C LYS A 97 -14.91 -14.35 -6.80
N ASP A 98 -14.39 -13.15 -7.03
CA ASP A 98 -14.27 -12.59 -8.37
C ASP A 98 -13.22 -13.37 -9.18
N GLU A 99 -13.53 -13.67 -10.44
CA GLU A 99 -12.66 -14.44 -11.35
C GLU A 99 -11.24 -13.85 -11.45
N LYS A 100 -11.13 -12.52 -11.52
CA LYS A 100 -9.84 -11.80 -11.58
C LYS A 100 -9.01 -11.95 -10.31
N ASN A 101 -9.66 -12.13 -9.16
CA ASN A 101 -9.02 -12.18 -7.86
C ASN A 101 -8.84 -13.61 -7.34
N TYR A 102 -9.50 -14.59 -7.98
CA TYR A 102 -9.46 -16.00 -7.57
C TYR A 102 -8.04 -16.55 -7.44
N ILE A 103 -7.09 -15.99 -8.19
CA ILE A 103 -5.67 -16.36 -8.09
C ILE A 103 -5.09 -16.16 -6.68
N LEU A 104 -5.62 -15.21 -5.92
CA LEU A 104 -5.24 -14.95 -4.53
C LEU A 104 -5.80 -16.00 -3.54
N ALA A 105 -6.73 -16.85 -3.98
CA ALA A 105 -7.42 -17.84 -3.16
C ALA A 105 -7.00 -19.29 -3.50
N ILE A 106 -6.02 -19.49 -4.38
CA ILE A 106 -5.52 -20.82 -4.74
C ILE A 106 -4.88 -21.47 -3.50
N PRO A 107 -5.34 -22.65 -3.05
CA PRO A 107 -4.78 -23.31 -1.87
C PRO A 107 -3.27 -23.59 -2.01
N GLY A 108 -2.53 -23.46 -0.90
CA GLY A 108 -1.08 -23.63 -0.82
C GLY A 108 -0.29 -22.32 -0.94
N ASN A 109 -0.71 -21.46 -1.89
CA ASN A 109 -0.13 -20.15 -2.18
C ASN A 109 -1.17 -19.02 -2.05
N SER A 110 -2.23 -19.23 -1.28
CA SER A 110 -3.26 -18.20 -1.11
C SER A 110 -2.67 -17.00 -0.36
N LEU A 111 -3.21 -15.80 -0.62
CA LEU A 111 -2.74 -14.57 0.00
C LEU A 111 -2.76 -14.65 1.52
N ILE A 112 -3.79 -15.28 2.10
CA ILE A 112 -3.88 -15.43 3.54
C ILE A 112 -2.83 -16.41 4.09
N GLU A 113 -2.58 -17.54 3.43
CA GLU A 113 -1.54 -18.48 3.86
C GLU A 113 -0.16 -17.83 3.82
N VAL A 114 0.13 -17.04 2.79
CA VAL A 114 1.40 -16.28 2.68
C VAL A 114 1.54 -15.28 3.83
N VAL A 115 0.46 -14.57 4.17
CA VAL A 115 0.41 -13.65 5.31
C VAL A 115 0.66 -14.41 6.62
N MET A 116 -0.02 -15.53 6.85
CA MET A 116 0.12 -16.31 8.09
C MET A 116 1.53 -16.88 8.25
N LYS A 117 2.10 -17.47 7.18
CA LYS A 117 3.50 -17.93 7.15
C LYS A 117 4.48 -16.78 7.47
N ALA A 118 4.21 -15.57 6.99
CA ALA A 118 5.06 -14.40 7.26
C ALA A 118 4.95 -13.91 8.72
N ILE A 119 3.77 -14.00 9.32
CA ILE A 119 3.52 -13.68 10.73
C ILE A 119 4.23 -14.69 11.64
N GLU A 120 4.09 -16.00 11.35
CA GLU A 120 4.74 -17.08 12.10
C GLU A 120 6.26 -16.96 12.06
N LYS A 121 6.83 -16.60 10.90
CA LYS A 121 8.27 -16.32 10.76
C LYS A 121 8.71 -15.02 11.45
N GLY A 122 7.78 -14.23 12.01
CA GLY A 122 8.06 -12.96 12.67
C GLY A 122 8.51 -11.83 11.72
N LYS A 123 8.33 -12.00 10.40
CA LYS A 123 8.74 -11.00 9.39
C LYS A 123 7.70 -9.88 9.21
N LEU A 124 6.46 -10.10 9.65
CA LEU A 124 5.35 -9.19 9.44
C LEU A 124 4.74 -8.72 10.78
N SER A 125 4.59 -7.39 10.92
CA SER A 125 3.94 -6.78 12.09
C SER A 125 2.44 -6.59 11.86
N LEU A 126 1.64 -6.86 12.90
CA LEU A 126 0.19 -6.70 12.89
C LEU A 126 -0.22 -5.39 13.57
N TYR A 127 -1.28 -4.76 13.06
CA TYR A 127 -1.81 -3.52 13.61
C TYR A 127 -3.32 -3.61 13.86
N SER A 128 -3.80 -2.89 14.87
CA SER A 128 -5.20 -2.89 15.29
C SER A 128 -6.13 -2.42 14.17
N PRO A 129 -7.30 -3.07 13.97
CA PRO A 129 -8.31 -2.59 13.04
C PRO A 129 -9.00 -1.28 13.49
N ASP A 130 -8.94 -0.95 14.78
CA ASP A 130 -9.65 0.18 15.38
C ASP A 130 -9.04 1.53 14.97
N ASP A 131 -7.70 1.55 14.83
CA ASP A 131 -6.95 2.74 14.43
C ASP A 131 -6.25 2.53 13.09
N ASP A 132 -6.79 3.22 12.10
CA ASP A 132 -6.26 3.34 10.74
C ASP A 132 -4.83 3.93 10.66
N SER A 133 -4.23 4.37 11.76
CA SER A 133 -2.92 5.05 11.77
C SER A 133 -1.70 4.12 11.90
N PHE A 134 -1.88 2.80 11.94
CA PHE A 134 -0.80 1.80 12.12
C PHE A 134 0.05 2.02 13.39
N LYS A 135 -0.53 2.60 14.45
CA LYS A 135 0.19 2.85 15.72
C LYS A 135 -0.02 1.74 16.74
N GLY A 136 -1.23 1.20 16.83
CA GLY A 136 -1.54 0.10 17.75
C GLY A 136 -1.04 -1.21 17.18
N ARG A 137 0.10 -1.71 17.66
CA ARG A 137 0.62 -3.03 17.29
C ARG A 137 -0.17 -4.13 18.00
N LEU A 138 -0.39 -5.24 17.30
CA LEU A 138 -0.96 -6.46 17.85
C LEU A 138 0.11 -7.55 17.91
N SER A 139 0.00 -8.44 18.89
CA SER A 139 0.80 -9.67 18.90
C SER A 139 0.31 -10.65 17.84
N ALA A 140 1.19 -11.56 17.39
CA ALA A 140 0.81 -12.63 16.46
C ALA A 140 -0.36 -13.45 17.01
N GLN A 141 -0.32 -13.81 18.30
CA GLN A 141 -1.36 -14.60 18.95
C GLN A 141 -2.72 -13.88 18.95
N GLU A 142 -2.77 -12.58 19.25
CA GLU A 142 -4.01 -11.78 19.19
C GLU A 142 -4.54 -11.63 17.76
N GLY A 143 -3.66 -11.59 16.77
CA GLY A 143 -4.04 -11.59 15.36
C GLY A 143 -4.68 -12.91 14.94
N MET A 144 -4.03 -14.03 15.26
CA MET A 144 -4.53 -15.38 14.98
C MET A 144 -5.84 -15.67 15.71
N ALA A 145 -5.96 -15.24 16.97
CA ALA A 145 -7.15 -15.44 17.78
C ALA A 145 -8.40 -14.77 17.20
N ARG A 146 -8.25 -13.72 16.36
CA ARG A 146 -9.38 -13.11 15.66
C ARG A 146 -9.95 -13.98 14.53
N PHE A 147 -9.17 -14.91 13.99
CA PHE A 147 -9.64 -15.86 12.99
C PHE A 147 -10.02 -17.23 13.56
N ALA A 148 -9.59 -17.51 14.79
CA ALA A 148 -9.91 -18.77 15.43
C ALA A 148 -11.36 -18.76 15.91
N ASP A 149 -12.16 -19.72 15.44
CA ASP A 149 -13.45 -20.01 16.04
C ASP A 149 -13.22 -20.57 17.45
N SER A 150 -13.85 -19.95 18.45
CA SER A 150 -13.84 -20.48 19.80
C SER A 150 -14.90 -21.57 19.93
N VAL A 151 -14.47 -22.83 20.09
CA VAL A 151 -15.37 -23.97 20.29
C VAL A 151 -15.30 -24.42 21.75
N LEU A 152 -16.45 -24.74 22.32
CA LEU A 152 -16.52 -25.30 23.67
C LEU A 152 -16.15 -26.79 23.60
N VAL A 153 -14.98 -27.16 24.13
CA VAL A 153 -14.53 -28.55 24.21
C VAL A 153 -14.90 -29.11 25.59
N PRO A 154 -15.83 -30.07 25.66
CA PRO A 154 -16.16 -30.74 26.92
C PRO A 154 -14.97 -31.59 27.39
N ILE A 155 -14.67 -31.50 28.68
CA ILE A 155 -13.68 -32.33 29.37
C ILE A 155 -14.45 -33.43 30.09
N PHE A 156 -14.09 -34.67 29.80
CA PHE A 156 -14.69 -35.85 30.42
C PHE A 156 -13.75 -36.47 31.45
N ASP A 157 -14.32 -37.03 32.51
CA ASP A 157 -13.64 -37.90 33.47
C ASP A 157 -13.36 -39.28 32.85
N GLY A 158 -12.49 -40.09 33.48
CA GLY A 158 -12.23 -41.49 33.14
C GLY A 158 -13.46 -42.40 33.21
N GLU A 159 -14.54 -41.96 33.86
CA GLU A 159 -15.85 -42.62 33.88
C GLU A 159 -16.79 -42.16 32.74
N GLY A 160 -16.35 -41.23 31.87
CA GLY A 160 -17.10 -40.76 30.71
C GLY A 160 -18.12 -39.64 31.00
N ASN A 161 -18.15 -39.10 32.22
CA ASN A 161 -19.01 -37.99 32.61
C ASN A 161 -18.37 -36.64 32.26
N GLN A 162 -19.14 -35.67 31.73
CA GLN A 162 -18.64 -34.32 31.45
C GLN A 162 -18.48 -33.55 32.77
N ILE A 163 -17.24 -33.20 33.11
CA ILE A 163 -16.89 -32.52 34.38
C ILE A 163 -16.70 -31.01 34.20
N ASP A 164 -16.26 -30.59 33.02
CA ASP A 164 -15.97 -29.20 32.72
C ASP A 164 -16.01 -28.98 31.20
N SER A 165 -15.88 -27.74 30.78
CA SER A 165 -15.73 -27.39 29.38
C SER A 165 -14.74 -26.25 29.23
N LYS A 166 -13.67 -26.47 28.46
CA LYS A 166 -12.72 -25.42 28.14
C LYS A 166 -13.03 -24.85 26.76
N MET A 167 -12.93 -23.53 26.62
CA MET A 167 -12.91 -22.94 25.28
C MET A 167 -11.57 -23.29 24.63
N ALA A 168 -11.61 -24.03 23.53
CA ALA A 168 -10.45 -24.27 22.69
C ALA A 168 -10.59 -23.46 21.40
N LEU A 169 -9.48 -22.91 20.93
CA LEU A 169 -9.41 -22.26 19.63
C LEU A 169 -9.28 -23.35 18.57
N ASN A 170 -10.18 -23.34 17.57
CA ASN A 170 -10.05 -24.23 16.43
C ASN A 170 -8.83 -23.84 15.57
N GLU A 171 -8.32 -24.80 14.81
CA GLU A 171 -7.25 -24.55 13.84
C GLU A 171 -7.73 -23.55 12.77
N PHE A 172 -6.80 -22.69 12.33
CA PHE A 172 -7.08 -21.66 11.36
C PHE A 172 -7.36 -22.26 9.97
N ASP A 173 -8.55 -22.00 9.43
CA ASP A 173 -8.91 -22.38 8.07
C ASP A 173 -8.76 -21.19 7.11
N PRO A 174 -7.79 -21.23 6.16
CA PRO A 174 -7.57 -20.15 5.20
C PRO A 174 -8.76 -19.91 4.27
N SER A 175 -9.60 -20.92 4.02
CA SER A 175 -10.74 -20.82 3.09
C SER A 175 -11.84 -19.87 3.58
N ARG A 176 -11.87 -19.56 4.88
CA ARG A 176 -12.88 -18.66 5.48
C ARG A 176 -12.65 -17.19 5.14
N VAL A 177 -11.41 -16.81 4.83
CA VAL A 177 -11.09 -15.45 4.43
C VAL A 177 -11.45 -15.28 2.97
N THR A 178 -12.59 -14.63 2.72
CA THR A 178 -13.14 -14.45 1.36
C THR A 178 -12.90 -13.06 0.79
N LYS A 179 -12.52 -12.09 1.62
CA LYS A 179 -12.33 -10.69 1.20
C LYS A 179 -11.13 -10.07 1.88
N PHE A 180 -10.51 -9.13 1.20
CA PHE A 180 -9.46 -8.28 1.72
C PHE A 180 -9.83 -6.82 1.56
N ARG A 181 -9.52 -5.98 2.54
CA ARG A 181 -9.63 -4.53 2.44
C ARG A 181 -8.26 -3.94 2.22
N VAL A 182 -8.13 -3.15 1.17
CA VAL A 182 -6.91 -2.45 0.79
C VAL A 182 -7.10 -0.97 1.04
N LYS A 183 -6.06 -0.34 1.61
CA LYS A 183 -6.01 1.09 1.88
C LYS A 183 -4.98 1.74 0.98
N GLU A 184 -5.42 2.71 0.19
CA GLU A 184 -4.62 3.29 -0.89
C GLU A 184 -4.61 4.81 -0.83
N ASP A 185 -3.46 5.40 -1.18
CA ASP A 185 -3.31 6.82 -1.45
C ASP A 185 -3.17 7.04 -2.95
N ILE A 186 -4.09 7.84 -3.49
CA ILE A 186 -4.09 8.30 -4.88
C ILE A 186 -3.62 9.75 -4.85
N PHE A 187 -2.54 10.05 -5.56
CA PHE A 187 -2.01 11.40 -5.61
C PHE A 187 -1.43 11.75 -6.98
N PHE A 188 -1.40 13.05 -7.27
CA PHE A 188 -0.83 13.57 -8.51
C PHE A 188 0.50 14.26 -8.21
N ASP A 189 1.59 13.69 -8.70
CA ASP A 189 2.93 14.28 -8.65
C ASP A 189 3.11 15.28 -9.80
N LYS A 190 3.18 16.57 -9.45
CA LYS A 190 3.38 17.66 -10.41
C LYS A 190 4.71 17.54 -11.15
N GLN A 191 5.76 17.06 -10.49
CA GLN A 191 7.10 17.04 -11.10
C GLN A 191 7.19 15.99 -12.21
N ARG A 192 6.62 14.81 -11.98
CA ARG A 192 6.58 13.72 -12.97
C ARG A 192 5.38 13.79 -13.90
N SER A 193 4.40 14.67 -13.61
CA SER A 193 3.10 14.72 -14.28
C SER A 193 2.48 13.32 -14.36
N ARG A 194 2.39 12.63 -13.22
CA ARG A 194 1.81 11.28 -13.13
C ARG A 194 0.83 11.20 -11.98
N LEU A 195 -0.29 10.52 -12.22
CA LEU A 195 -1.20 10.08 -11.18
C LEU A 195 -0.70 8.72 -10.69
N GLU A 196 -0.35 8.63 -9.42
CA GLU A 196 0.12 7.40 -8.79
C GLU A 196 -0.88 6.94 -7.72
N THR A 197 -1.09 5.63 -7.66
CA THR A 197 -1.81 4.95 -6.58
C THR A 197 -0.82 4.13 -5.79
N ARG A 198 -0.75 4.34 -4.47
CA ARG A 198 0.13 3.59 -3.57
C ARG A 198 -0.67 2.89 -2.50
N ILE A 199 -0.51 1.59 -2.40
CA ILE A 199 -1.09 0.80 -1.32
C ILE A 199 -0.29 1.04 -0.04
N ILE A 200 -1.00 1.33 1.05
CA ILE A 200 -0.42 1.60 2.37
C ILE A 200 -0.57 0.37 3.27
N GLY A 201 -1.72 -0.29 3.18
CA GLY A 201 -1.99 -1.47 3.97
C GLY A 201 -3.07 -2.35 3.39
N VAL A 202 -3.03 -3.60 3.84
CA VAL A 202 -3.95 -4.67 3.45
C VAL A 202 -4.47 -5.31 4.73
N ALA A 203 -5.76 -5.59 4.77
CA ALA A 203 -6.42 -6.21 5.91
C ALA A 203 -7.27 -7.38 5.44
N PRO A 204 -7.05 -8.61 5.92
CA PRO A 204 -8.02 -9.68 5.74
C PRO A 204 -9.33 -9.32 6.46
N LEU A 205 -10.46 -9.55 5.79
CA LEU A 205 -11.78 -9.32 6.36
C LEU A 205 -12.34 -10.63 6.94
N MET A 206 -12.97 -10.52 8.10
CA MET A 206 -13.76 -11.58 8.71
C MET A 206 -15.24 -11.22 8.69
N ASN A 207 -16.08 -12.22 8.48
CA ASN A 207 -17.52 -12.07 8.62
C ASN A 207 -17.88 -12.29 10.09
N ILE A 208 -18.56 -11.33 10.70
CA ILE A 208 -19.06 -11.49 12.07
C ILE A 208 -20.37 -12.27 12.01
N THR A 209 -20.30 -13.57 12.33
CA THR A 209 -21.48 -14.42 12.45
C THR A 209 -22.08 -14.26 13.85
N THR A 210 -22.79 -13.16 14.08
CA THR A 210 -23.58 -13.03 15.30
C THR A 210 -24.89 -13.79 15.10
N SER A 211 -24.92 -15.04 15.56
CA SER A 211 -26.11 -15.92 15.67
C SER A 211 -26.88 -16.23 14.38
N ALA A 212 -27.33 -17.48 14.28
CA ALA A 212 -27.71 -18.20 13.07
C ALA A 212 -28.96 -17.71 12.29
N GLU A 213 -29.49 -16.51 12.52
CA GLU A 213 -30.76 -16.07 11.89
C GLU A 213 -30.69 -14.77 11.06
N LEU A 214 -29.58 -14.01 11.12
CA LEU A 214 -29.39 -12.79 10.30
C LEU A 214 -28.06 -12.84 9.53
N ALA A 215 -27.87 -13.91 8.74
CA ALA A 215 -26.63 -14.18 8.01
C ALA A 215 -26.36 -13.25 6.80
N GLU A 216 -27.26 -12.32 6.46
CA GLU A 216 -27.13 -11.50 5.24
C GLU A 216 -26.70 -10.04 5.46
N SER A 217 -26.68 -9.53 6.69
CA SER A 217 -26.52 -8.07 6.89
C SER A 217 -25.61 -7.64 8.04
N VAL A 218 -24.63 -8.46 8.42
CA VAL A 218 -23.57 -8.02 9.34
C VAL A 218 -22.27 -7.83 8.55
N GLY A 219 -21.86 -6.57 8.40
CA GLY A 219 -20.78 -6.17 7.50
C GLY A 219 -19.44 -6.86 7.78
N ALA A 220 -18.68 -7.12 6.71
CA ALA A 220 -17.33 -7.66 6.81
C ALA A 220 -16.37 -6.62 7.44
N THR A 221 -15.72 -7.04 8.54
CA THR A 221 -14.87 -6.17 9.37
C THR A 221 -13.41 -6.60 9.25
N PRO A 222 -12.44 -5.67 9.19
CA PRO A 222 -11.02 -6.02 9.15
C PRO A 222 -10.59 -6.71 10.44
N ALA A 223 -9.88 -7.82 10.31
CA ALA A 223 -9.32 -8.52 11.47
C ALA A 223 -8.11 -7.76 12.04
N PHE A 224 -7.16 -7.38 11.18
CA PHE A 224 -6.01 -6.54 11.51
C PHE A 224 -5.47 -5.88 10.24
N TRP A 225 -4.71 -4.80 10.43
CA TRP A 225 -4.01 -4.12 9.35
C TRP A 225 -2.58 -4.65 9.20
N LEU A 226 -2.17 -4.86 7.96
CA LEU A 226 -0.81 -5.17 7.55
C LEU A 226 -0.21 -3.96 6.85
N TYR A 227 1.01 -3.57 7.22
CA TYR A 227 1.70 -2.50 6.53
C TYR A 227 2.25 -3.01 5.20
N PHE A 228 1.72 -2.48 4.09
CA PHE A 228 1.97 -3.05 2.77
C PHE A 228 3.46 -3.05 2.40
N PRO A 229 4.25 -1.98 2.59
CA PRO A 229 5.69 -2.01 2.30
C PRO A 229 6.49 -3.12 3.00
N GLN A 230 6.03 -3.59 4.17
CA GLN A 230 6.63 -4.77 4.82
C GLN A 230 6.12 -6.06 4.19
N LEU A 231 4.81 -6.14 3.92
CA LEU A 231 4.19 -7.31 3.29
C LEU A 231 4.79 -7.64 1.91
N ARG A 232 5.21 -6.64 1.14
CA ARG A 232 5.82 -6.81 -0.21
C ARG A 232 7.00 -7.80 -0.23
N TYR A 233 7.81 -7.85 0.82
CA TYR A 233 8.93 -8.79 0.92
C TYR A 233 8.50 -10.26 0.99
N SER A 234 7.29 -10.53 1.48
CA SER A 234 6.72 -11.88 1.47
C SER A 234 5.98 -12.18 0.16
N LEU A 235 5.39 -11.16 -0.46
CA LEU A 235 4.62 -11.33 -1.71
C LEU A 235 5.51 -11.53 -2.93
N VAL A 236 6.68 -10.88 -3.00
CA VAL A 236 7.58 -11.00 -4.15
C VAL A 236 8.15 -12.42 -4.32
N GLN A 237 8.17 -13.21 -3.24
CA GLN A 237 8.68 -14.58 -3.24
C GLN A 237 7.67 -15.60 -3.78
N VAL A 238 6.44 -15.16 -4.05
CA VAL A 238 5.33 -16.02 -4.46
C VAL A 238 5.04 -15.78 -5.93
N ASP A 239 5.35 -16.78 -6.75
CA ASP A 239 4.96 -16.81 -8.15
C ASP A 239 3.45 -17.06 -8.27
N ILE A 240 2.78 -16.23 -9.06
CA ILE A 240 1.36 -16.40 -9.42
C ILE A 240 1.17 -16.42 -10.94
N SER A 241 2.19 -16.86 -11.67
CA SER A 241 2.09 -17.03 -13.11
C SER A 241 1.03 -18.08 -13.45
N ASP A 242 0.09 -17.67 -14.29
CA ASP A 242 -1.00 -18.49 -14.83
C ASP A 242 -1.10 -18.16 -16.33
N PRO A 243 -0.45 -18.96 -17.20
CA PRO A 243 -0.45 -18.76 -18.64
C PRO A 243 -1.86 -18.71 -19.24
N ASP A 244 -2.80 -19.50 -18.70
CA ASP A 244 -4.17 -19.58 -19.19
C ASP A 244 -4.94 -18.27 -18.92
N LYS A 245 -4.55 -17.53 -17.87
CA LYS A 245 -5.11 -16.21 -17.54
C LYS A 245 -4.27 -15.04 -18.05
N GLY A 246 -3.24 -15.32 -18.86
CA GLY A 246 -2.35 -14.30 -19.41
C GLY A 246 -1.44 -13.64 -18.36
N LEU A 247 -1.20 -14.33 -17.24
CA LEU A 247 -0.28 -13.89 -16.19
C LEU A 247 1.04 -14.62 -16.39
N TYR A 248 1.99 -13.96 -17.04
CA TYR A 248 3.30 -14.53 -17.35
C TYR A 248 4.36 -13.90 -16.46
N ASP A 249 5.16 -14.73 -15.80
CA ASP A 249 6.30 -14.33 -14.98
C ASP A 249 5.96 -13.18 -14.02
N MET A 250 4.90 -13.40 -13.22
CA MET A 250 4.33 -12.37 -12.37
C MET A 250 4.26 -12.83 -10.92
N THR A 251 4.84 -12.02 -10.04
CA THR A 251 4.78 -12.27 -8.60
C THR A 251 3.48 -11.74 -7.99
N MET A 252 3.15 -12.23 -6.80
CA MET A 252 2.03 -11.71 -6.02
C MET A 252 2.22 -10.21 -5.71
N ASP A 253 3.46 -9.75 -5.51
CA ASP A 253 3.76 -8.32 -5.33
C ASP A 253 3.39 -7.51 -6.58
N ASP A 254 3.80 -7.98 -7.75
CA ASP A 254 3.53 -7.30 -9.03
C ASP A 254 2.03 -7.14 -9.30
N PHE A 255 1.23 -8.14 -8.93
CA PHE A 255 -0.22 -8.09 -9.04
C PHE A 255 -0.83 -6.91 -8.28
N PHE A 256 -0.36 -6.65 -7.05
CA PHE A 256 -0.81 -5.53 -6.25
C PHE A 256 -0.22 -4.20 -6.73
N VAL A 257 1.07 -4.15 -7.03
CA VAL A 257 1.74 -2.93 -7.50
C VAL A 257 1.14 -2.43 -8.81
N GLN A 258 0.78 -3.34 -9.71
CA GLN A 258 0.14 -3.03 -11.00
C GLN A 258 -1.38 -2.84 -10.89
N ASN A 259 -1.96 -2.97 -9.68
CA ASN A 259 -3.41 -2.88 -9.43
C ASN A 259 -4.25 -3.79 -10.35
N LYS A 260 -3.83 -5.06 -10.55
CA LYS A 260 -4.51 -6.02 -11.44
C LYS A 260 -5.76 -6.69 -10.83
N PHE A 261 -6.14 -6.30 -9.62
CA PHE A 261 -7.30 -6.84 -8.90
C PHE A 261 -8.60 -6.10 -9.24
N ALA A 262 -9.72 -6.82 -9.16
CA ALA A 262 -11.05 -6.24 -9.11
C ALA A 262 -11.35 -5.79 -7.68
N SER A 263 -11.97 -4.61 -7.51
CA SER A 263 -12.32 -4.11 -6.17
C SER A 263 -13.51 -3.17 -6.20
N THR A 264 -14.11 -2.97 -5.02
CA THR A 264 -15.18 -2.01 -4.78
C THR A 264 -14.79 -1.01 -3.70
N ILE A 265 -14.96 0.30 -3.93
CA ILE A 265 -14.67 1.32 -2.91
C ILE A 265 -15.72 1.24 -1.79
N VAL A 266 -15.23 1.15 -0.55
CA VAL A 266 -16.06 1.09 0.68
C VAL A 266 -15.85 2.32 1.58
N ARG A 267 -14.79 3.09 1.34
CA ARG A 267 -14.55 4.33 2.09
C ARG A 267 -13.72 5.29 1.28
N GLU A 268 -14.02 6.58 1.40
CA GLU A 268 -13.17 7.65 0.87
C GLU A 268 -12.82 8.67 1.95
N SER A 269 -11.61 9.22 1.91
CA SER A 269 -11.25 10.37 2.75
C SER A 269 -11.80 11.64 2.13
N SER A 270 -12.51 12.46 2.90
CA SER A 270 -12.88 13.83 2.52
C SER A 270 -12.07 14.83 3.35
N PRO A 271 -11.77 16.05 2.84
CA PRO A 271 -11.19 17.11 3.67
C PRO A 271 -12.08 17.33 4.91
N GLY A 272 -11.55 17.04 6.10
CA GLY A 272 -12.24 17.23 7.38
C GLY A 272 -13.08 16.06 7.90
N MET A 273 -13.28 14.96 7.15
CA MET A 273 -14.04 13.80 7.63
C MET A 273 -13.74 12.51 6.84
N LEU A 274 -13.74 11.38 7.53
CA LEU A 274 -13.77 10.05 6.90
C LEU A 274 -15.21 9.72 6.53
N GLN A 275 -15.52 9.52 5.25
CA GLN A 275 -16.88 9.12 4.84
C GLN A 275 -16.90 7.61 4.61
N ASN A 276 -17.56 6.88 5.52
CA ASN A 276 -17.89 5.47 5.34
C ASN A 276 -18.98 5.36 4.27
N VAL A 277 -18.76 4.50 3.27
CA VAL A 277 -19.72 4.31 2.16
C VAL A 277 -20.84 3.34 2.57
N LYS A 278 -20.70 2.63 3.71
CA LYS A 278 -21.59 1.53 4.14
C LYS A 278 -22.44 1.73 5.40
N GLU A 279 -22.43 2.89 6.07
CA GLU A 279 -23.24 3.05 7.29
C GLU A 279 -24.13 4.28 7.25
N SER A 280 -25.44 4.04 7.22
CA SER A 280 -26.42 4.95 7.77
C SER A 280 -27.63 4.15 8.24
N GLU A 281 -27.76 3.98 9.56
CA GLU A 281 -28.98 3.51 10.25
C GLU A 281 -30.12 4.55 10.20
N ASN A 282 -29.88 5.75 9.66
CA ASN A 282 -30.84 6.85 9.65
C ASN A 282 -30.94 7.56 8.28
N GLY A 283 -31.41 6.86 7.24
CA GLY A 283 -31.94 7.47 6.00
C GLY A 283 -30.97 8.33 5.16
N GLY A 284 -29.70 8.43 5.53
CA GLY A 284 -28.64 9.05 4.75
C GLY A 284 -28.26 8.17 3.57
N GLN A 285 -28.18 8.78 2.39
CA GLN A 285 -27.91 8.14 1.11
C GLN A 285 -26.78 7.12 1.20
N LEU A 286 -27.11 5.82 1.05
CA LEU A 286 -26.13 4.78 0.73
C LEU A 286 -25.34 5.27 -0.48
N LEU A 287 -24.09 5.69 -0.24
CA LEU A 287 -23.21 6.02 -1.32
C LEU A 287 -22.91 4.67 -1.97
N ASP A 288 -23.36 4.49 -3.20
CA ASP A 288 -23.00 3.31 -3.97
C ASP A 288 -21.50 3.41 -4.26
N GLY A 289 -20.71 2.36 -3.97
CA GLY A 289 -19.27 2.34 -4.23
C GLY A 289 -18.94 2.69 -5.69
N ARG A 290 -19.85 2.38 -6.62
CA ARG A 290 -19.77 2.78 -8.04
C ARG A 290 -19.82 4.30 -8.23
N LYS A 291 -20.70 5.00 -7.51
CA LYS A 291 -20.78 6.48 -7.58
C LYS A 291 -19.51 7.14 -7.05
N VAL A 292 -18.88 6.55 -6.04
CA VAL A 292 -17.60 7.04 -5.52
C VAL A 292 -16.48 6.85 -6.54
N GLU A 293 -16.45 5.70 -7.23
CA GLU A 293 -15.51 5.47 -8.33
C GLU A 293 -15.74 6.45 -9.49
N GLU A 294 -16.98 6.64 -9.94
CA GLU A 294 -17.33 7.60 -11.00
C GLU A 294 -16.91 9.03 -10.64
N LYS A 295 -17.16 9.45 -9.39
CA LYS A 295 -16.73 10.73 -8.86
C LYS A 295 -15.21 10.83 -8.89
N LEU A 296 -14.50 9.82 -8.41
CA LEU A 296 -13.03 9.77 -8.41
C LEU A 296 -12.48 9.87 -9.85
N ASP A 297 -13.07 9.17 -10.81
CA ASP A 297 -12.66 9.21 -12.21
C ASP A 297 -12.98 10.54 -12.89
N ALA A 298 -14.11 11.17 -12.56
CA ALA A 298 -14.41 12.52 -12.99
C ALA A 298 -13.36 13.52 -12.45
N TYR A 299 -12.94 13.38 -11.19
CA TYR A 299 -11.85 14.18 -10.62
C TYR A 299 -10.52 13.92 -11.34
N LYS A 300 -10.15 12.65 -11.58
CA LYS A 300 -8.94 12.29 -12.33
C LYS A 300 -8.95 12.94 -13.72
N LYS A 301 -10.07 12.87 -14.45
CA LYS A 301 -10.22 13.52 -15.77
C LYS A 301 -10.08 15.04 -15.67
N LYS A 302 -10.64 15.67 -14.63
CA LYS A 302 -10.54 17.12 -14.41
C LYS A 302 -9.10 17.58 -14.15
N LEU A 303 -8.23 16.75 -13.54
CA LEU A 303 -6.81 17.08 -13.35
C LEU A 303 -6.06 17.28 -14.67
N TRP A 304 -6.52 16.61 -15.73
CA TRP A 304 -5.95 16.70 -17.07
C TRP A 304 -6.70 17.67 -17.98
N SER A 305 -7.90 18.11 -17.59
CA SER A 305 -8.60 19.16 -18.31
C SER A 305 -7.86 20.48 -18.13
N ASN A 306 -7.69 21.21 -19.22
CA ASN A 306 -7.13 22.55 -19.15
C ASN A 306 -7.97 23.36 -18.14
N PRO A 307 -7.37 24.04 -17.15
CA PRO A 307 -8.13 24.96 -16.33
C PRO A 307 -8.85 25.90 -17.29
N LYS A 308 -10.19 25.97 -17.20
CA LYS A 308 -10.92 27.00 -17.95
C LYS A 308 -10.29 28.30 -17.53
N GLY A 309 -9.51 28.92 -18.43
CA GLY A 309 -8.98 30.24 -18.19
C GLY A 309 -10.16 31.09 -17.75
N VAL A 310 -9.97 31.89 -16.70
CA VAL A 310 -10.98 32.88 -16.34
C VAL A 310 -11.22 33.68 -17.61
N ARG A 311 -12.45 33.63 -18.14
CA ARG A 311 -12.75 34.43 -19.32
C ARG A 311 -12.46 35.87 -18.95
N ALA A 312 -11.84 36.63 -19.84
CA ALA A 312 -11.53 38.02 -19.54
C ALA A 312 -12.79 38.79 -19.10
N GLU A 313 -13.98 38.37 -19.56
CA GLU A 313 -15.29 38.92 -19.17
C GLU A 313 -15.74 38.66 -17.72
N GLU A 314 -15.18 37.64 -17.04
CA GLU A 314 -15.49 37.24 -15.65
C GLU A 314 -14.50 37.84 -14.63
N LEU A 315 -13.43 38.49 -15.09
CA LEU A 315 -12.51 39.22 -14.22
C LEU A 315 -13.17 40.50 -13.73
N GLU A 316 -13.26 40.70 -12.41
CA GLU A 316 -13.65 41.97 -11.80
C GLU A 316 -12.69 43.07 -12.32
N GLY A 317 -13.26 44.02 -13.08
CA GLY A 317 -12.51 45.09 -13.79
C GLY A 317 -12.67 45.08 -15.31
N SER A 318 -13.13 43.98 -15.91
CA SER A 318 -13.45 43.95 -17.36
C SER A 318 -14.75 44.70 -17.69
N GLN A 319 -15.72 44.68 -16.77
CA GLN A 319 -16.98 45.40 -16.90
C GLN A 319 -16.79 46.91 -16.75
N SER A 320 -15.92 47.37 -15.83
CA SER A 320 -15.62 48.81 -15.67
C SER A 320 -14.94 49.39 -16.91
N ASN A 321 -13.97 48.66 -17.49
CA ASN A 321 -13.31 49.09 -18.73
C ASN A 321 -14.27 49.13 -19.93
N ARG A 322 -15.29 48.25 -19.97
CA ARG A 322 -16.35 48.27 -20.99
C ARG A 322 -17.31 49.46 -20.83
N THR A 323 -17.64 49.83 -19.60
CA THR A 323 -18.49 50.99 -19.31
C THR A 323 -17.76 52.28 -19.65
N GLU A 324 -16.50 52.43 -19.24
CA GLU A 324 -15.68 53.61 -19.55
C GLU A 324 -15.42 53.78 -21.06
N SER A 325 -15.26 52.68 -21.80
CA SER A 325 -15.09 52.74 -23.26
C SER A 325 -16.39 53.11 -23.98
N LYS A 326 -17.54 52.61 -23.53
CA LYS A 326 -18.87 53.02 -24.06
C LYS A 326 -19.23 54.47 -23.72
N GLU A 327 -18.90 54.94 -22.53
CA GLU A 327 -19.09 56.35 -22.14
C GLU A 327 -18.21 57.29 -22.96
N LYS A 328 -16.94 56.93 -23.20
CA LYS A 328 -16.06 57.71 -24.09
C LYS A 328 -16.56 57.74 -25.54
N GLN A 329 -17.08 56.62 -26.04
CA GLN A 329 -17.56 56.51 -27.41
C GLN A 329 -18.85 57.31 -27.64
N SER A 330 -19.78 57.29 -26.67
CA SER A 330 -20.99 58.12 -26.71
C SER A 330 -20.71 59.62 -26.53
N GLN A 331 -19.70 60.00 -25.74
CA GLN A 331 -19.26 61.41 -25.63
C GLN A 331 -18.57 61.92 -26.91
N LEU A 332 -17.87 61.04 -27.63
CA LEU A 332 -17.28 61.35 -28.93
C LEU A 332 -18.35 61.52 -30.02
N GLU A 333 -19.36 60.66 -30.05
CA GLU A 333 -20.51 60.79 -30.98
C GLU A 333 -21.32 62.07 -30.71
N GLN A 334 -21.57 62.42 -29.44
CA GLN A 334 -22.26 63.68 -29.08
C GLN A 334 -21.43 64.93 -29.39
N GLN A 335 -20.10 64.86 -29.35
CA GLN A 335 -19.23 65.96 -29.79
C GLN A 335 -19.16 66.11 -31.31
N GLU A 336 -19.33 65.03 -32.07
CA GLU A 336 -19.43 65.08 -33.53
C GLU A 336 -20.80 65.62 -33.97
N GLU A 337 -21.90 65.19 -33.35
CA GLU A 337 -23.25 65.71 -33.61
C GLU A 337 -23.39 67.20 -33.26
N GLY A 338 -22.84 67.65 -32.12
CA GLY A 338 -22.84 69.06 -31.75
C GLY A 338 -21.97 69.96 -32.63
N LYS A 339 -20.98 69.39 -33.34
CA LYS A 339 -20.19 70.14 -34.34
C LYS A 339 -20.89 70.23 -35.70
N SER A 340 -21.68 69.23 -36.09
CA SER A 340 -22.51 69.32 -37.30
C SER A 340 -23.63 70.35 -37.16
N GLU A 341 -24.35 70.39 -36.03
CA GLU A 341 -25.44 71.35 -35.82
C GLU A 341 -24.95 72.81 -35.79
N ASN A 342 -23.76 73.07 -35.22
CA ASN A 342 -23.19 74.41 -35.20
C ASN A 342 -22.66 74.85 -36.59
N SER A 343 -22.31 73.90 -37.46
CA SER A 343 -21.90 74.18 -38.84
C SER A 343 -23.08 74.45 -39.79
N GLU A 344 -24.26 73.91 -39.48
CA GLU A 344 -25.50 74.17 -40.23
C GLU A 344 -26.12 75.51 -39.83
N ASN A 345 -26.15 75.86 -38.54
CA ASN A 345 -26.66 77.16 -38.08
C ASN A 345 -25.82 78.35 -38.55
N THR A 346 -24.50 78.17 -38.72
CA THR A 346 -23.64 79.26 -39.23
C THR A 346 -23.86 79.50 -40.74
N LYS A 347 -24.29 78.48 -41.50
CA LYS A 347 -24.62 78.61 -42.93
C LYS A 347 -26.00 79.23 -43.16
N GLU A 348 -27.00 78.95 -42.32
CA GLU A 348 -28.33 79.58 -42.44
C GLU A 348 -28.33 81.07 -42.07
N THR A 349 -27.34 81.54 -41.30
CA THR A 349 -27.25 82.96 -40.90
C THR A 349 -26.54 83.84 -41.94
N GLU A 350 -25.72 83.26 -42.83
CA GLU A 350 -25.05 84.00 -43.93
C GLU A 350 -25.92 84.13 -45.19
N GLU A 351 -27.03 83.39 -45.31
CA GLU A 351 -27.92 83.43 -46.48
C GLU A 351 -29.09 84.46 -46.33
N LYS A 352 -29.05 85.29 -45.29
CA LYS A 352 -30.12 86.25 -44.96
C LYS A 352 -29.70 87.71 -44.79
N LEU A 353 -28.57 88.11 -45.41
CA LEU A 353 -28.10 89.50 -45.47
C LEU A 353 -27.90 89.99 -46.90
#